data_AF-A0ABC8KVS7-F1
#
_entry.id   AF-A0ABC8KVS7-F1
#
_cell.length_a   1.000
_cell.length_b   1.000
_cell.length_c   1.000
_cell.angle_alpha   90.00
_cell.angle_beta   90.00
_cell.angle_gamma   90.00
#
_symmetry.space_group_name_H-M   'P 1'
#
loop_
_entity.id
_entity.type
_entity.pdbx_description
1 polymer ?
#
loop_
_entity_poly.entity_id
_entity_poly.type
_entity_poly.pdbx_seq_one_letter_code
_entity_poly.pdbx_strand_id
1 'polypeptide(L)'
;MAASSSSTNARLTNPPHVLSSPRPSPTSVTNLRLPPARFKSNLFSSELSSLQIRSVPVPVVFSDQRRRKSMEPINVYVASGSMETEIGSEESAKNRSLICAPVMADSVDEMVTETCKAQDLGADLVEIRLDSLKEFNPLEDLEIIIQKSPLPTLFTYRPKWEGGQYEGDENERLDVLRLAMELGADYVDVELQVADEFIKSIKGKKPVNFRVIVSSHNYEITPSVEELSDLAVRIQQTGADIVKIATTAVDITDVSRMFHITSNAQVPTIGLVMGERGLMSRILCSKFGGYLTFGTLESGKVSAPGQPTIKELLDLYNFRRIGPDTKVYGIIGKPVSHSKSPVVHNQAFKSVDFNGVYVHLLVDDLASFLKTYSSSDFAGFSCTIPHKEAALKCCDEVDPLAKSIGAVNTILRRQSDGKLLGYNTDCIGSISAIEDGLRSSSDPSSVPSSSSPLAGKTVVVIGAGGAGKALAYGAKEKGAKVVIANRTYERALELAEEIGGRALSLEDLDNFHPEDGMVLANTTSMGMQPNVDETPISKDALKHYALVFDAVYTPRITRLLREAEECGAITVSGSEMFVRQAYEQFEIFTGLPAPKELYWQIMSKY
;
A
#
# COMPACT_ATOMS: atom_id res chain seq x y z
N MET A 1 25.97 -28.94 47.64
CA MET A 1 24.90 -29.51 48.49
C MET A 1 23.58 -29.15 47.83
N ALA A 2 23.07 -30.05 46.98
CA ALA A 2 21.89 -30.92 47.19
C ALA A 2 20.55 -30.16 47.01
N ALA A 3 19.94 -30.23 45.81
CA ALA A 3 18.90 -31.19 45.37
C ALA A 3 17.50 -30.81 45.92
N SER A 4 16.47 -30.54 45.13
CA SER A 4 15.69 -31.40 44.22
C SER A 4 14.56 -30.50 43.64
N SER A 5 13.97 -30.69 42.46
CA SER A 5 13.07 -31.80 42.14
C SER A 5 12.78 -31.87 40.63
N SER A 6 12.63 -33.10 40.15
CA SER A 6 12.32 -33.50 38.78
C SER A 6 10.80 -33.66 38.58
N SER A 7 10.30 -33.28 37.41
CA SER A 7 8.99 -33.72 36.91
C SER A 7 9.14 -34.40 35.55
N THR A 8 8.87 -35.70 35.56
CA THR A 8 8.74 -36.61 34.44
C THR A 8 7.36 -36.47 33.82
N ASN A 9 7.27 -36.30 32.50
CA ASN A 9 6.00 -36.47 31.77
C ASN A 9 6.11 -37.62 30.78
N ALA A 10 5.12 -38.51 30.87
CA ALA A 10 5.10 -39.84 30.30
C ALA A 10 4.78 -39.85 28.80
N ARG A 11 5.47 -40.75 28.09
CA ARG A 11 5.11 -41.23 26.74
C ARG A 11 3.86 -42.10 26.84
N LEU A 12 2.87 -41.84 25.98
CA LEU A 12 1.78 -42.78 25.69
C LEU A 12 2.05 -43.51 24.38
N THR A 13 2.01 -44.82 24.48
CA THR A 13 2.19 -45.85 23.46
C THR A 13 0.84 -46.22 22.81
N ASN A 14 0.79 -46.33 21.48
CA ASN A 14 -0.20 -47.13 20.71
C ASN A 14 -0.15 -48.61 21.15
N PRO A 15 -1.21 -49.46 21.01
CA PRO A 15 -1.62 -50.11 19.72
C PRO A 15 -3.12 -50.60 19.68
N PRO A 16 -3.56 -51.62 18.88
CA PRO A 16 -3.67 -51.70 17.41
C PRO A 16 -5.01 -52.34 16.86
N HIS A 17 -5.10 -52.43 15.52
CA HIS A 17 -5.86 -53.39 14.67
C HIS A 17 -7.40 -53.22 14.54
N VAL A 18 -8.13 -53.56 13.46
CA VAL A 18 -7.96 -54.04 12.06
C VAL A 18 -9.38 -53.96 11.46
N LEU A 19 -9.55 -53.62 10.17
CA LEU A 19 -10.38 -54.39 9.22
C LEU A 19 -10.37 -53.75 7.82
N SER A 20 -9.95 -54.58 6.88
CA SER A 20 -9.86 -54.41 5.44
C SER A 20 -11.13 -54.85 4.71
N SER A 21 -11.45 -54.23 3.57
CA SER A 21 -11.88 -54.83 2.27
C SER A 21 -12.64 -53.80 1.39
N PRO A 22 -12.91 -54.04 0.09
CA PRO A 22 -11.93 -54.02 -1.00
C PRO A 22 -12.32 -53.05 -2.15
N ARG A 23 -11.32 -52.68 -2.98
CA ARG A 23 -11.51 -51.98 -4.26
C ARG A 23 -12.06 -52.95 -5.34
N PRO A 24 -12.91 -52.50 -6.27
CA PRO A 24 -13.15 -53.22 -7.51
C PRO A 24 -12.14 -52.83 -8.60
N SER A 25 -11.76 -53.83 -9.40
CA SER A 25 -10.90 -53.80 -10.57
C SER A 25 -11.54 -53.12 -11.80
N PRO A 26 -10.75 -52.70 -12.81
CA PRO A 26 -11.25 -52.01 -13.99
C PRO A 26 -11.71 -53.01 -15.06
N THR A 27 -12.91 -52.79 -15.61
CA THR A 27 -13.41 -53.48 -16.80
C THR A 27 -12.96 -52.76 -18.07
N SER A 28 -12.41 -53.54 -18.99
CA SER A 28 -12.09 -53.17 -20.37
C SER A 28 -13.36 -52.87 -21.17
N VAL A 29 -13.40 -51.74 -21.89
CA VAL A 29 -14.23 -51.61 -23.09
C VAL A 29 -13.40 -50.98 -24.21
N THR A 30 -13.49 -51.66 -25.35
CA THR A 30 -12.77 -51.53 -26.59
C THR A 30 -13.22 -50.34 -27.44
N ASN A 31 -12.24 -49.69 -28.07
CA ASN A 31 -12.22 -49.13 -29.43
C ASN A 31 -13.46 -48.42 -30.00
N LEU A 32 -13.35 -47.09 -30.13
CA LEU A 32 -13.89 -46.34 -31.27
C LEU A 32 -12.88 -45.25 -31.67
N ARG A 33 -12.11 -45.52 -32.73
CA ARG A 33 -11.28 -44.55 -33.44
C ARG A 33 -12.17 -43.80 -34.44
N LEU A 34 -12.14 -42.48 -34.41
CA LEU A 34 -12.53 -41.61 -35.53
C LEU A 34 -11.29 -40.82 -36.01
N PRO A 35 -11.13 -40.59 -37.33
CA PRO A 35 -9.86 -40.19 -37.93
C PRO A 35 -9.58 -38.68 -37.84
N PRO A 36 -8.31 -38.24 -37.94
CA PRO A 36 -7.97 -36.83 -37.97
C PRO A 36 -8.25 -36.21 -39.34
N ALA A 37 -8.94 -35.06 -39.33
CA ALA A 37 -9.17 -34.24 -40.51
C ALA A 37 -7.86 -33.55 -40.94
N ARG A 38 -7.42 -33.85 -42.16
CA ARG A 38 -6.40 -33.10 -42.89
C ARG A 38 -7.02 -31.80 -43.42
N PHE A 39 -6.44 -30.65 -43.10
CA PHE A 39 -6.62 -29.45 -43.92
C PHE A 39 -5.30 -29.05 -44.57
N LYS A 40 -5.38 -28.94 -45.90
CA LYS A 40 -4.27 -28.69 -46.82
C LYS A 40 -3.85 -27.23 -46.76
N SER A 41 -2.53 -27.04 -46.77
CA SER A 41 -1.87 -25.81 -47.17
C SER A 41 -2.14 -25.53 -48.65
N ASN A 42 -2.59 -24.32 -48.96
CA ASN A 42 -2.49 -23.75 -50.30
C ASN A 42 -1.55 -22.55 -50.23
N LEU A 43 -0.40 -22.69 -50.90
CA LEU A 43 0.42 -21.57 -51.34
C LEU A 43 -0.36 -20.76 -52.37
N PHE A 44 -0.37 -19.44 -52.23
CA PHE A 44 -0.43 -18.52 -53.35
C PHE A 44 0.52 -17.36 -53.09
N SER A 45 1.45 -17.20 -54.03
CA SER A 45 2.32 -16.06 -54.21
C SER A 45 1.53 -14.84 -54.72
N SER A 46 1.92 -13.64 -54.30
CA SER A 46 2.07 -12.48 -55.19
C SER A 46 2.63 -11.28 -54.42
N GLU A 47 3.61 -10.65 -55.06
CA GLU A 47 4.11 -9.31 -54.79
C GLU A 47 2.96 -8.28 -54.85
N LEU A 48 3.10 -7.16 -54.11
CA LEU A 48 2.81 -5.80 -54.60
C LEU A 48 3.20 -4.75 -53.55
N SER A 49 4.25 -3.99 -53.91
CA SER A 49 4.46 -2.54 -53.76
C SER A 49 3.72 -1.74 -52.68
N SER A 50 4.54 -1.04 -51.88
CA SER A 50 4.43 0.37 -51.47
C SER A 50 3.11 1.11 -51.76
N LEU A 51 2.42 1.56 -50.71
CA LEU A 51 1.50 2.69 -50.79
C LEU A 51 1.58 3.55 -49.52
N GLN A 52 1.88 4.82 -49.76
CA GLN A 52 1.86 5.93 -48.81
C GLN A 52 0.46 6.09 -48.20
N ILE A 53 0.39 6.19 -46.87
CA ILE A 53 -0.82 6.63 -46.18
C ILE A 53 -0.82 8.16 -46.20
N ARG A 54 -1.60 8.74 -47.11
CA ARG A 54 -2.05 10.14 -47.04
C ARG A 54 -3.36 10.21 -46.27
N SER A 55 -3.43 11.18 -45.37
CA SER A 55 -4.62 11.60 -44.64
C SER A 55 -5.74 12.03 -45.58
N VAL A 56 -6.96 11.60 -45.26
CA VAL A 56 -8.21 12.09 -45.88
C VAL A 56 -9.15 12.52 -44.76
N PRO A 57 -9.76 13.72 -44.84
CA PRO A 57 -10.54 14.29 -43.75
C PRO A 57 -11.98 13.76 -43.71
N VAL A 58 -12.52 13.65 -42.51
CA VAL A 58 -13.93 13.31 -42.22
C VAL A 58 -14.79 14.57 -42.41
N PRO A 59 -15.90 14.52 -43.19
CA PRO A 59 -16.79 15.66 -43.33
C PRO A 59 -17.76 15.75 -42.15
N VAL A 60 -17.78 16.92 -41.52
CA VAL A 60 -18.79 17.34 -40.54
C VAL A 60 -20.06 17.73 -41.29
N VAL A 61 -21.19 17.09 -40.96
CA VAL A 61 -22.52 17.49 -41.45
C VAL A 61 -23.14 18.43 -40.42
N PHE A 62 -23.19 19.72 -40.72
CA PHE A 62 -24.16 20.64 -40.13
C PHE A 62 -25.29 20.88 -41.15
N SER A 63 -26.53 20.77 -40.69
CA SER A 63 -27.72 21.19 -41.43
C SER A 63 -28.17 22.58 -40.97
N ASP A 64 -28.83 23.26 -41.90
CA ASP A 64 -28.72 24.68 -42.15
C ASP A 64 -29.90 25.50 -41.58
N GLN A 65 -29.54 26.74 -41.24
CA GLN A 65 -30.28 28.01 -41.19
C GLN A 65 -31.80 28.08 -40.93
N ARG A 66 -32.15 29.05 -40.04
CA ARG A 66 -32.97 30.20 -40.46
C ARG A 66 -32.48 31.55 -39.92
N ARG A 67 -32.12 32.40 -40.90
CA ARG A 67 -32.37 33.86 -41.03
C ARG A 67 -31.56 34.82 -40.14
N ARG A 68 -30.55 35.50 -40.73
CA ARG A 68 -30.59 36.86 -41.36
C ARG A 68 -30.71 37.97 -40.30
N LYS A 69 -29.79 38.95 -40.15
CA LYS A 69 -29.12 39.80 -41.15
C LYS A 69 -27.98 40.62 -40.51
N SER A 70 -26.90 40.77 -41.29
CA SER A 70 -25.92 41.87 -41.43
C SER A 70 -25.96 43.11 -40.50
N MET A 71 -24.80 43.45 -39.90
CA MET A 71 -23.97 44.64 -40.20
C MET A 71 -22.95 44.86 -39.05
N GLU A 72 -21.66 44.78 -39.35
CA GLU A 72 -20.60 45.50 -38.60
C GLU A 72 -20.68 47.00 -38.97
N PRO A 73 -20.31 47.98 -38.10
CA PRO A 73 -18.90 48.15 -37.69
C PRO A 73 -18.57 48.86 -36.35
N ILE A 74 -17.34 48.60 -35.88
CA ILE A 74 -16.32 49.52 -35.30
C ILE A 74 -16.65 50.39 -34.05
N ASN A 75 -15.86 50.11 -33.00
CA ASN A 75 -15.32 50.93 -31.89
C ASN A 75 -16.02 52.23 -31.46
N VAL A 76 -16.45 52.24 -30.18
CA VAL A 76 -16.31 53.41 -29.29
C VAL A 76 -15.95 52.91 -27.87
N TYR A 77 -14.81 53.36 -27.35
CA TYR A 77 -14.49 53.29 -25.92
C TYR A 77 -15.32 54.32 -25.16
N VAL A 78 -16.12 53.89 -24.18
CA VAL A 78 -16.56 54.73 -23.05
C VAL A 78 -16.49 53.88 -21.79
N ALA A 79 -15.63 54.29 -20.86
CA ALA A 79 -15.58 53.76 -19.52
C ALA A 79 -16.73 54.34 -18.69
N SER A 80 -17.52 53.49 -18.05
CA SER A 80 -18.33 53.85 -16.89
C SER A 80 -18.51 52.61 -16.02
N GLY A 81 -17.95 52.66 -14.81
CA GLY A 81 -18.05 51.59 -13.83
C GLY A 81 -19.45 51.45 -13.25
N SER A 82 -19.80 50.20 -12.97
CA SER A 82 -20.83 49.82 -12.00
C SER A 82 -20.42 48.49 -11.39
N MET A 83 -20.26 48.47 -10.06
CA MET A 83 -20.09 47.26 -9.26
C MET A 83 -21.26 46.32 -9.53
N GLU A 84 -20.96 45.12 -10.04
CA GLU A 84 -21.86 43.98 -9.93
C GLU A 84 -21.21 42.99 -8.96
N THR A 85 -21.90 42.81 -7.83
CA THR A 85 -21.63 41.81 -6.80
C THR A 85 -21.76 40.42 -7.42
N GLU A 86 -20.64 39.69 -7.48
CA GLU A 86 -20.62 38.25 -7.74
C GLU A 86 -21.36 37.54 -6.60
N ILE A 87 -22.54 37.00 -6.92
CA ILE A 87 -23.17 35.98 -6.10
C ILE A 87 -22.35 34.71 -6.33
N GLY A 88 -21.42 34.47 -5.41
CA GLY A 88 -20.60 33.27 -5.38
C GLY A 88 -21.48 32.02 -5.25
N SER A 89 -21.24 31.07 -6.14
CA SER A 89 -21.68 29.69 -6.01
C SER A 89 -20.93 29.03 -4.85
N GLU A 90 -21.48 29.13 -3.63
CA GLU A 90 -21.12 28.26 -2.50
C GLU A 90 -21.70 26.85 -2.74
N GLU A 91 -21.11 26.12 -3.68
CA GLU A 91 -21.27 24.66 -3.76
C GLU A 91 -20.22 24.01 -2.85
N SER A 92 -20.62 23.71 -1.60
CA SER A 92 -20.12 22.62 -0.76
C SER A 92 -18.60 22.31 -0.83
N ALA A 93 -17.75 23.25 -0.40
CA ALA A 93 -16.41 22.89 0.03
C ALA A 93 -16.52 22.13 1.37
N LYS A 94 -16.68 20.79 1.32
CA LYS A 94 -16.48 19.97 2.52
C LYS A 94 -15.06 20.23 3.03
N ASN A 95 -14.94 20.73 4.26
CA ASN A 95 -13.65 21.04 4.86
C ASN A 95 -12.74 19.81 4.81
N ARG A 96 -11.46 20.05 4.50
CA ARG A 96 -10.44 19.02 4.46
C ARG A 96 -10.26 18.39 5.85
N SER A 97 -9.94 17.10 5.87
CA SER A 97 -9.77 16.34 7.12
C SER A 97 -8.66 16.92 7.98
N LEU A 98 -8.91 17.01 9.29
CA LEU A 98 -7.94 17.49 10.28
C LEU A 98 -7.00 16.36 10.73
N ILE A 99 -5.78 16.71 11.14
CA ILE A 99 -4.84 15.80 11.82
C ILE A 99 -4.85 16.13 13.31
N CYS A 100 -5.35 15.21 14.13
CA CYS A 100 -5.32 15.30 15.59
C CYS A 100 -4.15 14.50 16.15
N ALA A 101 -3.36 15.10 17.04
CA ALA A 101 -2.27 14.41 17.74
C ALA A 101 -2.75 13.88 19.11
N PRO A 102 -2.71 12.58 19.38
CA PRO A 102 -2.93 12.06 20.72
C PRO A 102 -1.81 12.48 21.67
N VAL A 103 -2.18 13.05 22.82
CA VAL A 103 -1.29 13.46 23.92
C VAL A 103 -1.58 12.55 25.11
N MET A 104 -0.58 11.78 25.52
CA MET A 104 -0.73 10.65 26.45
C MET A 104 0.37 10.61 27.52
N ALA A 105 1.14 11.70 27.66
CA ALA A 105 2.07 11.82 28.78
C ALA A 105 1.34 11.66 30.13
N ASP A 106 2.07 11.20 31.14
CA ASP A 106 1.47 10.85 32.43
C ASP A 106 1.44 12.03 33.44
N SER A 107 1.93 13.19 33.02
CA SER A 107 1.92 14.46 33.77
C SER A 107 1.56 15.65 32.87
N VAL A 108 1.01 16.70 33.49
CA VAL A 108 0.52 17.89 32.78
C VAL A 108 1.65 18.67 32.09
N ASP A 109 2.81 18.82 32.74
CA ASP A 109 3.96 19.53 32.17
C ASP A 109 4.48 18.83 30.91
N GLU A 110 4.49 17.50 30.91
CA GLU A 110 4.84 16.71 29.73
C GLU A 110 3.74 16.78 28.66
N MET A 111 2.45 16.77 29.04
CA MET A 111 1.36 16.97 28.09
C MET A 111 1.47 18.31 27.37
N VAL A 112 1.75 19.41 28.09
CA VAL A 112 1.99 20.74 27.49
C VAL A 112 3.19 20.71 26.53
N THR A 113 4.24 19.98 26.87
CA THR A 113 5.38 19.79 25.96
C THR A 113 4.97 19.02 24.70
N GLU A 114 4.13 18.00 24.84
CA GLU A 114 3.58 17.22 23.73
C GLU A 114 2.64 18.05 22.83
N THR A 115 1.86 19.00 23.37
CA THR A 115 1.03 19.90 22.54
C THR A 115 1.87 20.87 21.71
N CYS A 116 2.95 21.42 22.26
CA CYS A 116 3.93 22.20 21.49
C CYS A 116 4.58 21.37 20.38
N LYS A 117 5.01 20.14 20.70
CA LYS A 117 5.57 19.21 19.70
C LYS A 117 4.55 18.87 18.60
N ALA A 118 3.26 18.75 18.94
CA ALA A 118 2.21 18.53 17.95
C ALA A 118 2.10 19.68 16.95
N GLN A 119 2.20 20.93 17.42
CA GLN A 119 2.22 22.12 16.56
C GLN A 119 3.45 22.12 15.65
N ASP A 120 4.64 21.89 16.20
CA ASP A 120 5.90 21.85 15.43
C ASP A 120 5.85 20.79 14.31
N LEU A 121 5.16 19.67 14.56
CA LEU A 121 4.96 18.60 13.60
C LEU A 121 3.85 18.89 12.57
N GLY A 122 3.01 19.91 12.78
CA GLY A 122 1.97 20.33 11.85
C GLY A 122 0.60 19.64 12.05
N ALA A 123 0.29 19.21 13.27
CA ALA A 123 -1.07 18.82 13.66
C ALA A 123 -2.01 20.02 13.63
N ASP A 124 -3.30 19.77 13.38
CA ASP A 124 -4.34 20.81 13.38
C ASP A 124 -4.98 20.98 14.78
N LEU A 125 -4.92 19.94 15.62
CA LEU A 125 -5.44 19.91 17.00
C LEU A 125 -4.79 18.80 17.82
N VAL A 126 -5.03 18.79 19.13
CA VAL A 126 -4.51 17.77 20.07
C VAL A 126 -5.65 17.08 20.82
N GLU A 127 -5.58 15.75 20.97
CA GLU A 127 -6.45 14.98 21.85
C GLU A 127 -5.73 14.75 23.19
N ILE A 128 -6.19 15.44 24.23
CA ILE A 128 -5.69 15.28 25.60
C ILE A 128 -6.36 14.04 26.20
N ARG A 129 -5.59 12.96 26.38
CA ARG A 129 -6.04 11.72 27.02
C ARG A 129 -5.88 11.81 28.53
N LEU A 130 -6.87 12.44 29.18
CA LEU A 130 -6.90 12.64 30.63
C LEU A 130 -6.75 11.33 31.41
N ASP A 131 -7.20 10.22 30.84
CA ASP A 131 -7.08 8.88 31.44
C ASP A 131 -5.62 8.37 31.51
N SER A 132 -4.68 9.04 30.84
CA SER A 132 -3.24 8.71 30.90
C SER A 132 -2.49 9.38 32.05
N LEU A 133 -3.08 10.41 32.68
CA LEU A 133 -2.46 11.13 33.80
C LEU A 133 -2.41 10.25 35.06
N LYS A 134 -1.25 10.23 35.72
CA LYS A 134 -1.09 9.52 37.01
C LYS A 134 -1.69 10.29 38.18
N GLU A 135 -1.49 11.61 38.17
CA GLU A 135 -2.04 12.55 39.14
C GLU A 135 -2.82 13.59 38.35
N PHE A 136 -4.03 13.90 38.81
CA PHE A 136 -4.93 14.81 38.09
C PHE A 136 -5.77 15.64 39.07
N ASN A 137 -5.56 16.94 39.06
CA ASN A 137 -6.33 17.97 39.76
C ASN A 137 -7.20 18.70 38.72
N PRO A 138 -8.49 18.34 38.55
CA PRO A 138 -9.25 18.72 37.36
C PRO A 138 -9.26 20.21 37.02
N LEU A 139 -9.49 21.09 38.00
CA LEU A 139 -9.58 22.54 37.74
C LEU A 139 -8.25 23.13 37.28
N GLU A 140 -7.18 22.88 38.05
CA GLU A 140 -5.86 23.47 37.80
C GLU A 140 -5.24 22.91 36.52
N ASP A 141 -5.31 21.59 36.32
CA ASP A 141 -4.65 20.92 35.21
C ASP A 141 -5.33 21.23 33.87
N LEU A 142 -6.66 21.27 33.84
CA LEU A 142 -7.40 21.68 32.64
C LEU A 142 -7.10 23.14 32.27
N GLU A 143 -7.08 24.06 33.26
CA GLU A 143 -6.71 25.46 33.02
C GLU A 143 -5.30 25.57 32.44
N ILE A 144 -4.32 24.86 33.00
CA ILE A 144 -2.94 24.86 32.51
C ILE A 144 -2.87 24.38 31.06
N ILE A 145 -3.51 23.25 30.73
CA ILE A 145 -3.46 22.68 29.39
C ILE A 145 -4.14 23.60 28.37
N ILE A 146 -5.34 24.12 28.68
CA ILE A 146 -6.08 25.00 27.77
C ILE A 146 -5.31 26.31 27.53
N GLN A 147 -4.74 26.90 28.59
CA GLN A 147 -4.02 28.18 28.47
C GLN A 147 -2.67 28.03 27.75
N LYS A 148 -1.98 26.90 27.91
CA LYS A 148 -0.63 26.69 27.35
C LYS A 148 -0.64 25.95 26.02
N SER A 149 -1.70 25.23 25.65
CA SER A 149 -1.78 24.54 24.37
C SER A 149 -1.76 25.55 23.22
N PRO A 150 -0.85 25.42 22.25
CA PRO A 150 -0.81 26.32 21.10
C PRO A 150 -1.76 25.88 19.97
N LEU A 151 -2.48 24.76 20.17
CA LEU A 151 -3.44 24.18 19.23
C LEU A 151 -4.82 24.01 19.88
N PRO A 152 -5.90 23.94 19.08
CA PRO A 152 -7.21 23.55 19.55
C PRO A 152 -7.19 22.24 20.34
N THR A 153 -7.98 22.19 21.40
CA THR A 153 -7.97 21.09 22.38
C THR A 153 -9.22 20.23 22.29
N LEU A 154 -9.00 18.92 22.17
CA LEU A 154 -10.01 17.88 22.32
C LEU A 154 -9.73 17.13 23.62
N PHE A 155 -10.64 17.21 24.60
CA PHE A 155 -10.50 16.45 25.84
C PHE A 155 -11.24 15.13 25.77
N THR A 156 -10.52 14.05 26.09
CA THR A 156 -11.05 12.69 26.14
C THR A 156 -10.70 12.10 27.51
N TYR A 157 -11.70 11.70 28.30
CA TYR A 157 -11.49 11.00 29.57
C TYR A 157 -12.02 9.57 29.50
N ARG A 158 -11.27 8.70 28.78
CA ARG A 158 -11.78 7.39 28.34
C ARG A 158 -11.84 6.40 29.51
N PRO A 159 -13.01 5.81 29.82
CA PRO A 159 -13.15 4.80 30.86
C PRO A 159 -12.67 3.42 30.39
N LYS A 160 -12.31 2.53 31.33
CA LYS A 160 -11.87 1.17 31.00
C LYS A 160 -12.88 0.34 30.20
N TRP A 161 -14.17 0.55 30.42
CA TRP A 161 -15.23 -0.16 29.69
C TRP A 161 -15.29 0.22 28.20
N GLU A 162 -14.68 1.34 27.80
CA GLU A 162 -14.49 1.77 26.40
C GLU A 162 -13.00 1.77 26.02
N GLY A 163 -12.20 0.87 26.61
CA GLY A 163 -10.79 0.68 26.25
C GLY A 163 -9.81 1.78 26.71
N GLY A 164 -10.25 2.68 27.58
CA GLY A 164 -9.39 3.68 28.23
C GLY A 164 -8.73 3.17 29.51
N GLN A 165 -8.18 4.08 30.30
CA GLN A 165 -7.52 3.77 31.57
C GLN A 165 -8.29 4.26 32.82
N TYR A 166 -9.30 5.11 32.66
CA TYR A 166 -10.03 5.66 33.81
C TYR A 166 -10.87 4.59 34.53
N GLU A 167 -10.72 4.55 35.85
CA GLU A 167 -11.57 3.83 36.80
C GLU A 167 -11.98 4.82 37.90
N GLY A 168 -13.27 4.87 38.22
CA GLY A 168 -13.79 5.81 39.20
C GLY A 168 -15.29 5.99 39.08
N ASP A 169 -15.81 7.04 39.72
CA ASP A 169 -17.21 7.42 39.63
C ASP A 169 -17.53 8.06 38.27
N GLU A 170 -18.61 7.61 37.65
CA GLU A 170 -18.99 8.09 36.31
C GLU A 170 -19.43 9.55 36.32
N ASN A 171 -20.04 10.05 37.41
CA ASN A 171 -20.43 11.45 37.49
C ASN A 171 -19.21 12.35 37.62
N GLU A 172 -18.23 11.96 38.45
CA GLU A 172 -16.95 12.68 38.56
C GLU A 172 -16.25 12.77 37.20
N ARG A 173 -16.23 11.68 36.44
CA ARG A 173 -15.68 11.65 35.07
C ARG A 173 -16.38 12.63 34.13
N LEU A 174 -17.72 12.64 34.14
CA LEU A 174 -18.51 13.53 33.30
C LEU A 174 -18.40 14.99 33.75
N ASP A 175 -18.26 15.26 35.05
CA ASP A 175 -18.02 16.60 35.60
C ASP A 175 -16.70 17.18 35.11
N VAL A 176 -15.64 16.37 34.98
CA VAL A 176 -14.37 16.80 34.36
C VAL A 176 -14.58 17.25 32.91
N LEU A 177 -15.38 16.53 32.12
CA LEU A 177 -15.65 16.91 30.72
C LEU A 177 -16.51 18.19 30.63
N ARG A 178 -17.47 18.38 31.56
CA ARG A 178 -18.23 19.64 31.67
C ARG A 178 -17.31 20.78 32.05
N LEU A 179 -16.39 20.56 32.99
CA LEU A 179 -15.41 21.55 33.42
C LEU A 179 -14.49 21.95 32.25
N ALA A 180 -14.00 21.00 31.46
CA ALA A 180 -13.20 21.30 30.27
C ALA A 180 -13.96 22.20 29.28
N MET A 181 -15.25 21.95 29.05
CA MET A 181 -16.12 22.82 28.24
C MET A 181 -16.21 24.24 28.85
N GLU A 182 -16.44 24.35 30.15
CA GLU A 182 -16.59 25.64 30.85
C GLU A 182 -15.30 26.47 30.84
N LEU A 183 -14.14 25.80 30.91
CA LEU A 183 -12.81 26.41 30.87
C LEU A 183 -12.34 26.78 29.45
N GLY A 184 -13.09 26.41 28.41
CA GLY A 184 -12.83 26.85 27.03
C GLY A 184 -12.15 25.82 26.13
N ALA A 185 -12.32 24.53 26.38
CA ALA A 185 -12.00 23.49 25.40
C ALA A 185 -12.71 23.75 24.06
N ASP A 186 -12.12 23.32 22.95
CA ASP A 186 -12.77 23.36 21.63
C ASP A 186 -13.69 22.16 21.44
N TYR A 187 -13.27 20.99 21.95
CA TYR A 187 -14.01 19.74 21.85
C TYR A 187 -13.93 18.92 23.14
N VAL A 188 -14.98 18.13 23.36
CA VAL A 188 -14.91 16.93 24.24
C VAL A 188 -15.35 15.70 23.47
N ASP A 189 -14.78 14.55 23.81
CA ASP A 189 -15.24 13.23 23.40
C ASP A 189 -16.00 12.57 24.55
N VAL A 190 -17.26 12.20 24.29
CA VAL A 190 -18.10 11.44 25.21
C VAL A 190 -18.58 10.14 24.56
N GLU A 191 -18.56 9.05 25.31
CA GLU A 191 -18.95 7.73 24.81
C GLU A 191 -20.47 7.62 24.61
N LEU A 192 -20.88 6.96 23.53
CA LEU A 192 -22.29 6.80 23.14
C LEU A 192 -23.19 6.31 24.28
N GLN A 193 -22.69 5.42 25.14
CA GLN A 193 -23.46 4.83 26.24
C GLN A 193 -24.00 5.87 27.24
N VAL A 194 -23.29 6.99 27.42
CA VAL A 194 -23.64 8.05 28.38
C VAL A 194 -23.90 9.42 27.71
N ALA A 195 -23.81 9.47 26.38
CA ALA A 195 -23.89 10.71 25.61
C ALA A 195 -25.22 11.45 25.76
N ASP A 196 -26.35 10.75 25.79
CA ASP A 196 -27.69 11.37 25.95
C ASP A 196 -27.81 12.09 27.30
N GLU A 197 -27.32 11.49 28.38
CA GLU A 197 -27.28 12.11 29.71
C GLU A 197 -26.34 13.32 29.74
N PHE A 198 -25.12 13.17 29.21
CA PHE A 198 -24.14 14.25 29.15
C PHE A 198 -24.67 15.45 28.36
N ILE A 199 -25.17 15.24 27.14
CA ILE A 199 -25.68 16.32 26.27
C ILE A 199 -26.89 17.01 26.91
N LYS A 200 -27.80 16.27 27.55
CA LYS A 200 -28.92 16.87 28.30
C LYS A 200 -28.42 17.77 29.44
N SER A 201 -27.37 17.38 30.15
CA SER A 201 -26.83 18.14 31.29
C SER A 201 -26.20 19.50 30.91
N ILE A 202 -25.71 19.63 29.67
CA ILE A 202 -25.09 20.86 29.14
C ILE A 202 -26.03 21.65 28.20
N LYS A 203 -27.28 21.21 28.04
CA LYS A 203 -28.25 21.85 27.15
C LYS A 203 -28.44 23.33 27.53
N GLY A 204 -28.19 24.22 26.56
CA GLY A 204 -28.28 25.67 26.75
C GLY A 204 -27.09 26.32 27.48
N LYS A 205 -26.09 25.52 27.89
CA LYS A 205 -24.83 26.00 28.52
C LYS A 205 -23.63 25.96 27.58
N LYS A 206 -23.81 25.33 26.42
CA LYS A 206 -22.77 25.07 25.43
C LYS A 206 -22.20 26.38 24.83
N PRO A 207 -20.88 26.64 24.91
CA PRO A 207 -20.25 27.77 24.23
C PRO A 207 -20.39 27.68 22.70
N VAL A 208 -20.35 28.82 22.00
CA VAL A 208 -20.57 28.89 20.54
C VAL A 208 -19.51 28.10 19.76
N ASN A 209 -18.24 28.18 20.18
CA ASN A 209 -17.12 27.54 19.49
C ASN A 209 -16.82 26.12 19.97
N PHE A 210 -17.66 25.58 20.85
CA PHE A 210 -17.49 24.24 21.41
C PHE A 210 -18.24 23.19 20.57
N ARG A 211 -17.70 21.98 20.50
CA ARG A 211 -18.35 20.84 19.83
C ARG A 211 -18.25 19.56 20.66
N VAL A 212 -19.33 18.80 20.73
CA VAL A 212 -19.34 17.48 21.36
C VAL A 212 -19.15 16.40 20.31
N ILE A 213 -18.07 15.64 20.44
CA ILE A 213 -17.84 14.40 19.70
C ILE A 213 -18.48 13.28 20.50
N VAL A 214 -19.38 12.53 19.88
CA VAL A 214 -19.92 11.31 20.49
C VAL A 214 -19.33 10.10 19.79
N SER A 215 -18.69 9.23 20.57
CA SER A 215 -17.87 8.14 20.05
C SER A 215 -18.38 6.75 20.38
N SER A 216 -18.07 5.81 19.49
CA SER A 216 -18.27 4.37 19.71
C SER A 216 -17.08 3.61 19.15
N HIS A 217 -16.58 2.65 19.93
CA HIS A 217 -15.46 1.81 19.56
C HIS A 217 -15.92 0.35 19.43
N ASN A 218 -15.50 -0.31 18.36
CA ASN A 218 -15.63 -1.75 18.17
C ASN A 218 -14.23 -2.32 18.01
N TYR A 219 -13.78 -3.10 18.99
CA TYR A 219 -12.42 -3.61 19.04
C TYR A 219 -12.27 -4.95 18.32
N GLU A 220 -13.38 -5.58 17.95
CA GLU A 220 -13.44 -6.92 17.39
C GLU A 220 -13.49 -6.92 15.87
N ILE A 221 -14.38 -6.11 15.28
CA ILE A 221 -14.72 -6.16 13.85
C ILE A 221 -15.09 -4.78 13.29
N THR A 222 -15.31 -4.75 11.97
CA THR A 222 -16.07 -3.70 11.30
C THR A 222 -17.45 -4.26 10.96
N PRO A 223 -18.55 -3.77 11.54
CA PRO A 223 -19.90 -4.23 11.23
C PRO A 223 -20.31 -4.00 9.77
N SER A 224 -21.50 -4.49 9.39
CA SER A 224 -22.08 -4.24 8.07
C SER A 224 -22.41 -2.76 7.87
N VAL A 225 -22.65 -2.35 6.61
CA VAL A 225 -23.02 -0.96 6.28
C VAL A 225 -24.33 -0.55 6.97
N GLU A 226 -25.30 -1.45 7.07
CA GLU A 226 -26.57 -1.23 7.75
C GLU A 226 -26.35 -0.94 9.25
N GLU A 227 -25.63 -1.82 9.94
CA GLU A 227 -25.32 -1.66 11.37
C GLU A 227 -24.49 -0.39 11.65
N LEU A 228 -23.55 -0.04 10.77
CA LEU A 228 -22.78 1.18 10.88
C LEU A 228 -23.62 2.44 10.64
N SER A 229 -24.58 2.38 9.70
CA SER A 229 -25.51 3.47 9.43
C SER A 229 -26.45 3.69 10.62
N ASP A 230 -26.99 2.61 11.17
CA ASP A 230 -27.81 2.64 12.38
C ASP A 230 -27.03 3.16 13.59
N LEU A 231 -25.75 2.79 13.72
CA LEU A 231 -24.86 3.34 14.74
C LEU A 231 -24.68 4.85 14.56
N ALA A 232 -24.41 5.32 13.34
CA ALA A 232 -24.28 6.75 13.07
C ALA A 232 -25.57 7.52 13.41
N VAL A 233 -26.74 6.98 13.05
CA VAL A 233 -28.04 7.56 13.40
C VAL A 233 -28.27 7.59 14.91
N ARG A 234 -27.96 6.51 15.64
CA ARG A 234 -28.05 6.49 17.11
C ARG A 234 -27.16 7.56 17.74
N ILE A 235 -25.93 7.72 17.24
CA ILE A 235 -25.03 8.78 17.70
C ILE A 235 -25.63 10.16 17.43
N GLN A 236 -26.16 10.42 16.23
CA GLN A 236 -26.81 11.69 15.90
C GLN A 236 -28.01 11.99 16.80
N GLN A 237 -28.83 10.98 17.13
CA GLN A 237 -30.01 11.12 17.98
C GLN A 237 -29.70 11.57 19.41
N THR A 238 -28.46 11.38 19.88
CA THR A 238 -28.01 11.92 21.19
C THR A 238 -27.90 13.45 21.19
N GLY A 239 -27.83 14.08 20.00
CA GLY A 239 -27.54 15.50 19.83
C GLY A 239 -26.06 15.82 19.61
N ALA A 240 -25.24 14.84 19.25
CA ALA A 240 -23.83 15.00 18.91
C ALA A 240 -23.62 16.04 17.81
N ASP A 241 -22.57 16.87 17.92
CA ASP A 241 -22.13 17.72 16.81
C ASP A 241 -21.35 16.93 15.75
N ILE A 242 -20.60 15.94 16.22
CA ILE A 242 -19.68 15.13 15.41
C ILE A 242 -19.86 13.67 15.80
N VAL A 243 -20.03 12.81 14.81
CA VAL A 243 -20.10 11.35 14.98
C VAL A 243 -18.67 10.79 14.95
N LYS A 244 -18.30 9.92 15.90
CA LYS A 244 -17.03 9.19 15.87
C LYS A 244 -17.28 7.69 15.94
N ILE A 245 -16.84 6.96 14.91
CA ILE A 245 -16.93 5.50 14.85
C ILE A 245 -15.54 4.95 14.58
N ALA A 246 -15.02 4.17 15.53
CA ALA A 246 -13.78 3.43 15.40
C ALA A 246 -14.09 1.93 15.40
N THR A 247 -13.61 1.21 14.38
CA THR A 247 -13.83 -0.24 14.22
C THR A 247 -12.50 -0.96 14.07
N THR A 248 -12.48 -2.29 14.01
CA THR A 248 -11.25 -3.08 13.77
C THR A 248 -11.29 -3.76 12.40
N ALA A 249 -10.19 -3.68 11.65
CA ALA A 249 -10.05 -4.41 10.38
C ALA A 249 -9.66 -5.87 10.65
N VAL A 250 -10.55 -6.79 10.31
CA VAL A 250 -10.23 -8.22 10.19
C VAL A 250 -9.61 -8.50 8.83
N ASP A 251 -10.13 -7.84 7.80
CA ASP A 251 -9.61 -7.85 6.43
C ASP A 251 -9.52 -6.40 5.89
N ILE A 252 -8.61 -6.14 4.94
CA ILE A 252 -8.48 -4.81 4.32
C ILE A 252 -9.77 -4.34 3.63
N THR A 253 -10.63 -5.27 3.18
CA THR A 253 -11.92 -4.94 2.56
C THR A 253 -12.91 -4.27 3.52
N ASP A 254 -12.69 -4.38 4.83
CA ASP A 254 -13.50 -3.74 5.86
C ASP A 254 -13.51 -2.20 5.76
N VAL A 255 -12.37 -1.64 5.33
CA VAL A 255 -12.21 -0.18 5.17
C VAL A 255 -13.22 0.40 4.19
N SER A 256 -13.64 -0.35 3.17
CA SER A 256 -14.64 0.10 2.19
C SER A 256 -15.98 0.49 2.83
N ARG A 257 -16.39 -0.23 3.89
CA ARG A 257 -17.64 0.07 4.61
C ARG A 257 -17.50 1.38 5.38
N MET A 258 -16.35 1.62 6.01
CA MET A 258 -16.11 2.89 6.69
C MET A 258 -16.06 4.08 5.72
N PHE A 259 -15.43 3.91 4.55
CA PHE A 259 -15.45 4.94 3.50
C PHE A 259 -16.86 5.24 3.00
N HIS A 260 -17.72 4.22 2.89
CA HIS A 260 -19.12 4.43 2.55
C HIS A 260 -19.82 5.31 3.60
N ILE A 261 -19.61 5.05 4.89
CA ILE A 261 -20.19 5.84 5.99
C ILE A 261 -19.71 7.28 5.94
N THR A 262 -18.40 7.52 5.86
CA THR A 262 -17.86 8.89 5.87
C THR A 262 -18.21 9.68 4.61
N SER A 263 -18.26 9.03 3.44
CA SER A 263 -18.56 9.70 2.16
C SER A 263 -20.02 10.15 2.08
N ASN A 264 -20.93 9.35 2.63
CA ASN A 264 -22.38 9.60 2.60
C ASN A 264 -22.91 10.29 3.87
N ALA A 265 -22.03 10.62 4.82
CA ALA A 265 -22.42 11.30 6.05
C ALA A 265 -22.99 12.70 5.75
N GLN A 266 -24.16 12.98 6.32
CA GLN A 266 -24.81 14.30 6.29
C GLN A 266 -24.36 15.19 7.47
N VAL A 267 -23.66 14.61 8.44
CA VAL A 267 -23.06 15.30 9.58
C VAL A 267 -21.54 15.08 9.55
N PRO A 268 -20.75 15.94 10.21
CA PRO A 268 -19.33 15.68 10.43
C PRO A 268 -19.11 14.31 11.07
N THR A 269 -18.34 13.45 10.40
CA THR A 269 -18.10 12.07 10.85
C THR A 269 -16.62 11.72 10.83
N ILE A 270 -16.13 11.23 11.95
CA ILE A 270 -14.81 10.66 12.16
C ILE A 270 -14.98 9.14 12.03
N GLY A 271 -14.59 8.58 10.88
CA GLY A 271 -14.67 7.14 10.62
C GLY A 271 -13.29 6.54 10.48
N LEU A 272 -12.91 5.64 11.39
CA LEU A 272 -11.58 5.04 11.42
C LEU A 272 -11.66 3.53 11.60
N VAL A 273 -10.69 2.84 11.01
CA VAL A 273 -10.52 1.40 11.13
C VAL A 273 -9.13 1.10 11.70
N MET A 274 -9.11 0.44 12.84
CA MET A 274 -7.93 0.07 13.61
C MET A 274 -7.20 -1.12 13.01
N GLY A 275 -5.92 -1.26 13.37
CA GLY A 275 -5.03 -2.33 12.91
C GLY A 275 -4.31 -1.98 11.61
N GLU A 276 -3.28 -2.76 11.28
CA GLU A 276 -2.44 -2.54 10.08
C GLU A 276 -3.26 -2.61 8.78
N ARG A 277 -4.24 -3.52 8.72
CA ARG A 277 -5.19 -3.65 7.61
C ARG A 277 -6.10 -2.43 7.45
N GLY A 278 -6.34 -1.70 8.54
CA GLY A 278 -7.16 -0.49 8.59
C GLY A 278 -6.41 0.79 8.23
N LEU A 279 -5.09 0.76 8.06
CA LEU A 279 -4.23 1.95 7.86
C LEU A 279 -4.74 2.88 6.75
N MET A 280 -5.24 2.31 5.64
CA MET A 280 -5.79 3.08 4.52
C MET A 280 -6.94 4.02 4.94
N SER A 281 -7.75 3.63 5.93
CA SER A 281 -8.84 4.46 6.48
C SER A 281 -8.34 5.76 7.11
N ARG A 282 -7.11 5.74 7.66
CA ARG A 282 -6.50 6.87 8.37
C ARG A 282 -5.78 7.84 7.43
N ILE A 283 -5.44 7.38 6.22
CA ILE A 283 -4.71 8.18 5.22
C ILE A 283 -5.70 8.87 4.27
N LEU A 284 -6.73 8.16 3.80
CA LEU A 284 -7.62 8.63 2.74
C LEU A 284 -8.84 9.42 3.27
N CYS A 285 -8.81 9.90 4.51
CA CYS A 285 -9.94 10.60 5.15
C CYS A 285 -10.44 11.78 4.30
N SER A 286 -9.52 12.63 3.80
CA SER A 286 -9.87 13.80 2.99
C SER A 286 -10.51 13.45 1.65
N LYS A 287 -10.26 12.25 1.11
CA LYS A 287 -10.90 11.77 -0.13
C LYS A 287 -12.32 11.27 0.14
N PHE A 288 -12.51 10.55 1.24
CA PHE A 288 -13.78 9.89 1.56
C PHE A 288 -14.59 10.62 2.65
N GLY A 289 -14.39 11.93 2.83
CA GLY A 289 -15.24 12.78 3.66
C GLY A 289 -15.07 12.63 5.19
N GLY A 290 -14.00 12.00 5.66
CA GLY A 290 -13.70 11.88 7.09
C GLY A 290 -13.31 13.24 7.71
N TYR A 291 -13.94 13.60 8.82
CA TYR A 291 -13.74 14.90 9.48
C TYR A 291 -12.33 15.08 10.08
N LEU A 292 -11.79 14.04 10.73
CA LEU A 292 -10.43 14.04 11.26
C LEU A 292 -9.79 12.65 11.20
N THR A 293 -8.45 12.63 11.23
CA THR A 293 -7.62 11.45 11.46
C THR A 293 -6.67 11.68 12.62
N PHE A 294 -6.12 10.60 13.17
CA PHE A 294 -5.13 10.68 14.25
C PHE A 294 -3.72 10.36 13.72
N GLY A 295 -2.77 11.23 14.03
CA GLY A 295 -1.34 11.03 13.75
C GLY A 295 -0.53 11.09 15.04
N THR A 296 0.39 10.15 15.25
CA THR A 296 1.22 10.15 16.47
C THR A 296 2.38 11.15 16.39
N LEU A 297 2.85 11.61 17.55
CA LEU A 297 4.02 12.48 17.67
C LEU A 297 5.32 11.77 17.26
N GLU A 298 5.39 10.47 17.49
CA GLU A 298 6.52 9.61 17.14
C GLU A 298 6.08 8.16 17.01
N SER A 299 6.89 7.35 16.32
CA SER A 299 6.62 5.91 16.16
C SER A 299 6.65 5.20 17.51
N GLY A 300 5.69 4.30 17.75
CA GLY A 300 5.61 3.50 18.98
C GLY A 300 4.77 4.12 20.10
N LYS A 301 4.53 5.45 20.10
CA LYS A 301 3.56 6.10 20.99
C LYS A 301 2.17 6.17 20.35
N VAL A 302 1.48 5.04 20.31
CA VAL A 302 0.16 4.91 19.67
C VAL A 302 -0.96 4.88 20.70
N SER A 303 -2.03 5.65 20.48
CA SER A 303 -3.26 5.57 21.29
C SER A 303 -4.22 4.49 20.77
N ALA A 304 -4.06 4.07 19.52
CA ALA A 304 -4.80 2.99 18.89
C ALA A 304 -3.96 2.26 17.83
N PRO A 305 -4.17 0.94 17.62
CA PRO A 305 -3.44 0.18 16.60
C PRO A 305 -3.57 0.76 15.19
N GLY A 306 -2.45 0.79 14.47
CA GLY A 306 -2.37 1.20 13.06
C GLY A 306 -2.28 2.71 12.82
N GLN A 307 -2.06 3.54 13.85
CA GLN A 307 -1.85 4.98 13.66
C GLN A 307 -0.49 5.27 13.00
N PRO A 308 -0.47 6.03 11.89
CA PRO A 308 0.77 6.59 11.36
C PRO A 308 1.22 7.79 12.20
N THR A 309 2.47 8.20 12.04
CA THR A 309 2.97 9.47 12.60
C THR A 309 2.41 10.67 11.82
N ILE A 310 2.38 11.84 12.45
CA ILE A 310 2.02 13.12 11.78
C ILE A 310 2.96 13.37 10.59
N LYS A 311 4.26 13.10 10.78
CA LYS A 311 5.27 13.26 9.72
C LYS A 311 5.00 12.33 8.53
N GLU A 312 4.64 11.07 8.76
CA GLU A 312 4.28 10.16 7.68
C GLU A 312 3.02 10.64 6.94
N LEU A 313 1.98 11.09 7.64
CA LEU A 313 0.80 11.66 7.00
C LEU A 313 1.17 12.84 6.09
N LEU A 314 1.91 13.82 6.61
CA LEU A 314 2.24 15.05 5.90
C LEU A 314 3.27 14.84 4.78
N ASP A 315 4.39 14.18 5.07
CA ASP A 315 5.54 14.13 4.18
C ASP A 315 5.56 12.90 3.29
N LEU A 316 5.17 11.73 3.81
CA LEU A 316 5.18 10.48 3.08
C LEU A 316 3.90 10.31 2.25
N TYR A 317 2.73 10.42 2.87
CA TYR A 317 1.44 10.23 2.19
C TYR A 317 0.87 11.50 1.56
N ASN A 318 1.56 12.64 1.75
CA ASN A 318 1.13 13.94 1.25
C ASN A 318 -0.33 14.24 1.57
N PHE A 319 -0.73 13.98 2.81
CA PHE A 319 -2.11 14.10 3.31
C PHE A 319 -2.75 15.44 2.95
N ARG A 320 -1.93 16.50 2.81
CA ARG A 320 -2.41 17.84 2.47
C ARG A 320 -2.81 18.06 1.01
N ARG A 321 -2.47 17.11 0.13
CA ARG A 321 -2.81 17.07 -1.29
C ARG A 321 -3.96 16.12 -1.61
N ILE A 322 -4.39 15.28 -0.67
CA ILE A 322 -5.47 14.32 -0.87
C ILE A 322 -6.81 15.09 -0.87
N GLY A 323 -7.57 14.95 -1.95
CA GLY A 323 -8.93 15.45 -2.09
C GLY A 323 -9.88 14.41 -2.72
N PRO A 324 -11.16 14.79 -2.93
CA PRO A 324 -12.18 13.87 -3.44
C PRO A 324 -11.81 13.19 -4.77
N ASP A 325 -11.14 13.91 -5.68
CA ASP A 325 -10.78 13.42 -7.01
C ASP A 325 -9.41 12.71 -7.08
N THR A 326 -8.64 12.72 -6.00
CA THR A 326 -7.31 12.09 -5.96
C THR A 326 -7.43 10.60 -6.29
N LYS A 327 -6.62 10.12 -7.24
CA LYS A 327 -6.56 8.71 -7.60
C LYS A 327 -5.72 7.93 -6.58
N VAL A 328 -6.21 6.77 -6.16
CA VAL A 328 -5.57 5.91 -5.18
C VAL A 328 -4.77 4.83 -5.90
N TYR A 329 -3.52 4.71 -5.50
CA TYR A 329 -2.58 3.67 -5.89
C TYR A 329 -2.07 2.96 -4.64
N GLY A 330 -1.48 1.79 -4.79
CA GLY A 330 -0.86 1.16 -3.62
C GLY A 330 -0.07 -0.10 -3.92
N ILE A 331 0.73 -0.48 -2.93
CA ILE A 331 1.51 -1.72 -2.95
C ILE A 331 0.73 -2.83 -2.25
N ILE A 332 0.34 -3.84 -3.02
CA ILE A 332 -0.32 -5.07 -2.56
C ILE A 332 0.75 -6.07 -2.12
N GLY A 333 0.69 -6.53 -0.88
CA GLY A 333 1.62 -7.53 -0.34
C GLY A 333 1.20 -8.12 0.99
N LYS A 334 1.89 -9.20 1.39
CA LYS A 334 1.78 -9.78 2.74
C LYS A 334 3.10 -10.51 3.10
N PRO A 335 3.94 -9.95 3.98
CA PRO A 335 3.84 -8.64 4.64
C PRO A 335 4.07 -7.47 3.66
N VAL A 336 3.76 -6.24 4.08
CA VAL A 336 3.88 -5.05 3.21
C VAL A 336 4.46 -3.80 3.89
N SER A 337 4.47 -3.74 5.22
CA SER A 337 4.91 -2.56 6.00
C SER A 337 6.36 -2.11 5.76
N HIS A 338 7.22 -2.99 5.26
CA HIS A 338 8.61 -2.67 4.92
C HIS A 338 8.75 -1.96 3.57
N SER A 339 7.68 -1.84 2.78
CA SER A 339 7.76 -1.35 1.41
C SER A 339 8.15 0.13 1.36
N LYS A 340 9.12 0.47 0.50
CA LYS A 340 9.42 1.86 0.18
C LYS A 340 8.63 2.40 -1.02
N SER A 341 7.74 1.62 -1.63
CA SER A 341 6.95 2.07 -2.79
C SER A 341 6.13 3.33 -2.49
N PRO A 342 5.44 3.46 -1.33
CA PRO A 342 4.74 4.69 -1.00
C PRO A 342 5.65 5.92 -0.90
N VAL A 343 6.90 5.75 -0.43
CA VAL A 343 7.87 6.86 -0.38
C VAL A 343 8.18 7.37 -1.78
N VAL A 344 8.61 6.47 -2.68
CA VAL A 344 9.06 6.90 -4.01
C VAL A 344 7.92 7.42 -4.90
N HIS A 345 6.76 6.77 -4.88
CA HIS A 345 5.64 7.18 -5.72
C HIS A 345 4.98 8.47 -5.25
N ASN A 346 4.77 8.69 -3.95
CA ASN A 346 4.17 9.94 -3.49
C ASN A 346 5.10 11.14 -3.74
N GLN A 347 6.41 11.00 -3.52
CA GLN A 347 7.36 12.06 -3.86
C GLN A 347 7.38 12.35 -5.37
N ALA A 348 7.32 11.32 -6.21
CA ALA A 348 7.23 11.50 -7.65
C ALA A 348 5.91 12.18 -8.06
N PHE A 349 4.77 11.71 -7.56
CA PHE A 349 3.45 12.31 -7.82
C PHE A 349 3.41 13.78 -7.42
N LYS A 350 3.94 14.11 -6.23
CA LYS A 350 4.05 15.50 -5.77
C LYS A 350 4.96 16.34 -6.69
N SER A 351 6.07 15.78 -7.16
CA SER A 351 7.06 16.52 -7.97
C SER A 351 6.54 16.87 -9.37
N VAL A 352 5.67 16.05 -9.94
CA VAL A 352 5.05 16.30 -11.26
C VAL A 352 3.61 16.82 -11.17
N ASP A 353 3.17 17.20 -9.95
CA ASP A 353 1.81 17.62 -9.63
C ASP A 353 0.70 16.66 -10.10
N PHE A 354 0.99 15.36 -10.09
CA PHE A 354 0.00 14.33 -10.40
C PHE A 354 -0.96 14.16 -9.22
N ASN A 355 -2.27 14.20 -9.48
CA ASN A 355 -3.32 14.06 -8.46
C ASN A 355 -3.53 12.58 -8.08
N GLY A 356 -2.50 11.98 -7.50
CA GLY A 356 -2.49 10.61 -7.00
C GLY A 356 -1.92 10.51 -5.59
N VAL A 357 -2.35 9.48 -4.86
CA VAL A 357 -1.76 9.06 -3.58
C VAL A 357 -1.48 7.57 -3.62
N TYR A 358 -0.34 7.17 -3.07
CA TYR A 358 0.14 5.80 -3.04
C TYR A 358 0.19 5.30 -1.58
N VAL A 359 -0.46 4.17 -1.28
CA VAL A 359 -0.56 3.63 0.09
C VAL A 359 -0.08 2.18 0.22
N HIS A 360 0.16 1.74 1.45
CA HIS A 360 0.37 0.32 1.78
C HIS A 360 -0.97 -0.43 1.76
N LEU A 361 -1.00 -1.62 1.15
CA LEU A 361 -2.17 -2.48 1.07
C LEU A 361 -1.80 -3.89 1.57
N LEU A 362 -2.09 -4.15 2.85
CA LEU A 362 -1.91 -5.47 3.46
C LEU A 362 -3.07 -6.37 3.03
N VAL A 363 -2.85 -7.18 2.01
CA VAL A 363 -3.90 -7.98 1.36
C VAL A 363 -3.74 -9.45 1.69
N ASP A 364 -4.78 -10.06 2.24
CA ASP A 364 -4.84 -11.51 2.49
C ASP A 364 -5.34 -12.27 1.26
N ASP A 365 -6.47 -11.86 0.69
CA ASP A 365 -7.06 -12.42 -0.54
C ASP A 365 -7.14 -11.36 -1.64
N LEU A 366 -6.40 -11.60 -2.73
CA LEU A 366 -6.27 -10.64 -3.83
C LEU A 366 -7.60 -10.43 -4.58
N ALA A 367 -8.36 -11.49 -4.82
CA ALA A 367 -9.59 -11.42 -5.61
C ALA A 367 -10.67 -10.61 -4.88
N SER A 368 -10.84 -10.85 -3.57
CA SER A 368 -11.73 -10.09 -2.70
C SER A 368 -11.34 -8.61 -2.63
N PHE A 369 -10.03 -8.32 -2.51
CA PHE A 369 -9.52 -6.96 -2.54
C PHE A 369 -9.87 -6.24 -3.86
N LEU A 370 -9.53 -6.82 -5.01
CA LEU A 370 -9.77 -6.20 -6.33
C LEU A 370 -11.26 -6.04 -6.64
N LYS A 371 -12.11 -6.97 -6.16
CA LYS A 371 -13.57 -6.87 -6.26
C LYS A 371 -14.12 -5.72 -5.42
N THR A 372 -13.65 -5.60 -4.18
CA THR A 372 -14.10 -4.56 -3.23
C THR A 372 -13.70 -3.17 -3.70
N TYR A 373 -12.46 -3.01 -4.14
CA TYR A 373 -11.89 -1.74 -4.60
C TYR A 373 -11.94 -1.62 -6.14
N SER A 374 -13.14 -1.83 -6.68
CA SER A 374 -13.40 -1.87 -8.12
C SER A 374 -13.73 -0.52 -8.77
N SER A 375 -13.93 0.54 -7.98
CA SER A 375 -14.26 1.87 -8.49
C SER A 375 -13.09 2.53 -9.23
N SER A 376 -13.40 3.57 -10.01
CA SER A 376 -12.42 4.42 -10.69
C SER A 376 -11.53 5.25 -9.76
N ASP A 377 -11.78 5.22 -8.44
CA ASP A 377 -10.90 5.82 -7.44
C ASP A 377 -9.58 5.06 -7.33
N PHE A 378 -9.63 3.73 -7.45
CA PHE A 378 -8.47 2.86 -7.31
C PHE A 378 -7.91 2.55 -8.70
N ALA A 379 -6.93 3.36 -9.10
CA ALA A 379 -6.49 3.46 -10.49
C ALA A 379 -5.35 2.50 -10.85
N GLY A 380 -4.55 2.05 -9.88
CA GLY A 380 -3.48 1.10 -10.16
C GLY A 380 -2.81 0.56 -8.90
N PHE A 381 -2.14 -0.58 -9.05
CA PHE A 381 -1.53 -1.28 -7.93
C PHE A 381 -0.18 -1.89 -8.34
N SER A 382 0.81 -1.79 -7.47
CA SER A 382 1.97 -2.68 -7.56
C SER A 382 1.70 -3.93 -6.75
N CYS A 383 2.21 -5.08 -7.19
CA CYS A 383 2.06 -6.36 -6.52
C CYS A 383 3.42 -6.94 -6.13
N THR A 384 3.60 -7.25 -4.86
CA THR A 384 4.77 -7.97 -4.34
C THR A 384 4.36 -9.35 -3.78
N ILE A 385 5.28 -10.02 -3.10
CA ILE A 385 5.07 -11.33 -2.49
C ILE A 385 3.81 -11.31 -1.59
N PRO A 386 2.95 -12.33 -1.66
CA PRO A 386 2.97 -13.52 -2.54
C PRO A 386 2.09 -13.38 -3.80
N HIS A 387 1.62 -12.18 -4.12
CA HIS A 387 0.44 -11.97 -4.98
C HIS A 387 0.73 -11.90 -6.49
N LYS A 388 2.00 -11.90 -6.93
CA LYS A 388 2.35 -11.69 -8.36
C LYS A 388 1.74 -12.70 -9.33
N GLU A 389 1.66 -13.97 -8.93
CA GLU A 389 1.06 -15.03 -9.77
C GLU A 389 -0.48 -14.99 -9.72
N ALA A 390 -1.06 -14.60 -8.59
CA ALA A 390 -2.50 -14.40 -8.47
C ALA A 390 -2.97 -13.17 -9.28
N ALA A 391 -2.17 -12.10 -9.29
CA ALA A 391 -2.43 -10.89 -10.07
C ALA A 391 -2.57 -11.18 -11.57
N LEU A 392 -1.75 -12.08 -12.11
CA LEU A 392 -1.87 -12.54 -13.49
C LEU A 392 -3.27 -13.12 -13.79
N LYS A 393 -3.81 -13.92 -12.86
CA LYS A 393 -5.12 -14.58 -13.01
C LYS A 393 -6.29 -13.60 -12.83
N CYS A 394 -6.09 -12.51 -12.11
CA CYS A 394 -7.11 -11.51 -11.83
C CYS A 394 -7.19 -10.40 -12.90
N CYS A 395 -6.19 -10.25 -13.76
CA CYS A 395 -6.21 -9.24 -14.83
C CYS A 395 -7.10 -9.69 -16.00
N ASP A 396 -7.89 -8.76 -16.54
CA ASP A 396 -8.73 -8.99 -17.72
C ASP A 396 -7.89 -9.07 -19.00
N GLU A 397 -6.85 -8.24 -19.07
CA GLU A 397 -5.89 -8.20 -20.17
C GLU A 397 -4.48 -8.22 -19.57
N VAL A 398 -3.57 -8.96 -20.18
CA VAL A 398 -2.19 -9.11 -19.70
C VAL A 398 -1.24 -8.80 -20.85
N ASP A 399 -0.28 -7.93 -20.58
CA ASP A 399 0.80 -7.61 -21.50
C ASP A 399 1.54 -8.89 -21.95
N PRO A 400 1.93 -9.00 -23.24
CA PRO A 400 2.62 -10.19 -23.75
C PRO A 400 3.84 -10.60 -22.91
N LEU A 401 4.64 -9.64 -22.42
CA LEU A 401 5.80 -9.93 -21.57
C LEU A 401 5.37 -10.54 -20.24
N ALA A 402 4.40 -9.91 -19.56
CA ALA A 402 3.89 -10.41 -18.27
C ALA A 402 3.24 -11.80 -18.40
N LYS A 403 2.57 -12.06 -19.52
CA LYS A 403 1.97 -13.36 -19.83
C LYS A 403 3.03 -14.44 -20.06
N SER A 404 4.09 -14.13 -20.80
CA SER A 404 5.22 -15.05 -21.03
C SER A 404 6.03 -15.32 -19.77
N ILE A 405 6.15 -14.33 -18.87
CA ILE A 405 6.77 -14.51 -17.55
C ILE A 405 5.89 -15.37 -16.62
N GLY A 406 4.57 -15.28 -16.76
CA GLY A 406 3.64 -15.94 -15.84
C GLY A 406 3.50 -15.22 -14.49
N ALA A 407 3.77 -13.91 -14.42
CA ALA A 407 3.61 -13.11 -13.23
C ALA A 407 3.35 -11.62 -13.55
N VAL A 408 2.48 -10.98 -12.76
CA VAL A 408 2.16 -9.54 -12.85
C VAL A 408 2.62 -8.84 -11.58
N ASN A 409 3.42 -7.78 -11.70
CA ASN A 409 3.81 -6.92 -10.57
C ASN A 409 3.13 -5.54 -10.63
N THR A 410 2.41 -5.23 -11.70
CA THR A 410 1.81 -3.91 -11.94
C THR A 410 0.42 -4.10 -12.55
N ILE A 411 -0.60 -3.59 -11.89
CA ILE A 411 -1.99 -3.59 -12.35
C ILE A 411 -2.40 -2.15 -12.63
N LEU A 412 -2.94 -1.88 -13.81
CA LEU A 412 -3.55 -0.60 -14.15
C LEU A 412 -5.05 -0.80 -14.38
N ARG A 413 -5.89 0.01 -13.75
CA ARG A 413 -7.32 0.07 -14.05
C ARG A 413 -7.55 1.05 -15.19
N ARG A 414 -7.93 0.54 -16.36
CA ARG A 414 -8.20 1.37 -17.54
C ARG A 414 -9.50 2.16 -17.34
N GLN A 415 -9.43 3.49 -17.51
CA GLN A 415 -10.56 4.37 -17.24
C GLN A 415 -11.73 4.19 -18.24
N SER A 416 -11.47 3.72 -19.46
CA SER A 416 -12.49 3.62 -20.51
C SER A 416 -13.53 2.53 -20.26
N ASP A 417 -13.14 1.42 -19.63
CA ASP A 417 -14.00 0.24 -19.44
C ASP A 417 -13.85 -0.41 -18.05
N GLY A 418 -12.99 0.15 -17.18
CA GLY A 418 -12.80 -0.30 -15.81
C GLY A 418 -12.00 -1.60 -15.68
N LYS A 419 -11.49 -2.16 -16.78
CA LYS A 419 -10.74 -3.42 -16.79
C LYS A 419 -9.36 -3.30 -16.15
N LEU A 420 -8.87 -4.41 -15.62
CA LEU A 420 -7.54 -4.55 -15.04
C LEU A 420 -6.53 -5.04 -16.09
N LEU A 421 -5.49 -4.23 -16.33
CA LEU A 421 -4.38 -4.52 -17.23
C LEU A 421 -3.15 -4.94 -16.42
N GLY A 422 -2.58 -6.10 -16.71
CA GLY A 422 -1.43 -6.65 -16.00
C GLY A 422 -0.12 -6.47 -16.76
N TYR A 423 0.89 -5.91 -16.09
CA TYR A 423 2.25 -5.69 -16.60
C TYR A 423 3.31 -6.27 -15.66
N ASN A 424 4.55 -6.39 -16.17
CA ASN A 424 5.70 -6.83 -15.40
C ASN A 424 6.90 -5.89 -15.62
N THR A 425 7.26 -5.12 -14.59
CA THR A 425 8.45 -4.25 -14.59
C THR A 425 9.63 -4.85 -13.82
N ASP A 426 9.44 -5.97 -13.12
CA ASP A 426 10.52 -6.68 -12.42
C ASP A 426 11.59 -7.21 -13.39
N CYS A 427 11.17 -7.69 -14.57
CA CYS A 427 12.06 -8.24 -15.59
C CYS A 427 13.08 -7.19 -16.06
N ILE A 428 12.61 -6.04 -16.54
CA ILE A 428 13.52 -4.98 -17.03
C ILE A 428 14.35 -4.40 -15.89
N GLY A 429 13.78 -4.24 -14.70
CA GLY A 429 14.46 -3.69 -13.53
C GLY A 429 15.64 -4.55 -13.07
N SER A 430 15.43 -5.86 -12.95
CA SER A 430 16.47 -6.80 -12.52
C SER A 430 17.56 -7.02 -13.57
N ILE A 431 17.16 -7.26 -14.83
CA ILE A 431 18.11 -7.52 -15.92
C ILE A 431 18.99 -6.31 -16.18
N SER A 432 18.42 -5.11 -16.24
CA SER A 432 19.22 -3.89 -16.48
C SER A 432 20.20 -3.63 -15.33
N ALA A 433 19.79 -3.85 -14.08
CA ALA A 433 20.67 -3.70 -12.92
C ALA A 433 21.86 -4.68 -12.98
N ILE A 434 21.62 -5.93 -13.37
CA ILE A 434 22.68 -6.95 -13.53
C ILE A 434 23.61 -6.61 -14.71
N GLU A 435 23.05 -6.20 -15.86
CA GLU A 435 23.84 -5.80 -17.03
C GLU A 435 24.75 -4.60 -16.69
N ASP A 436 24.25 -3.60 -15.95
CA ASP A 436 25.04 -2.44 -15.51
C ASP A 436 26.19 -2.84 -14.56
N GLY A 437 25.93 -3.77 -13.63
CA GLY A 437 26.96 -4.31 -12.74
C GLY A 437 28.07 -5.04 -13.50
N LEU A 438 27.73 -5.83 -14.52
CA LEU A 438 28.72 -6.51 -15.37
C LEU A 438 29.52 -5.53 -16.24
N ARG A 439 28.89 -4.46 -16.75
CA ARG A 439 29.58 -3.46 -17.58
C ARG A 439 30.60 -2.66 -16.78
N SER A 440 30.34 -2.42 -15.51
CA SER A 440 31.22 -1.65 -14.62
C SER A 440 32.57 -2.34 -14.35
N SER A 441 32.68 -3.66 -14.58
CA SER A 441 33.90 -4.44 -14.39
C SER A 441 34.57 -4.91 -15.67
N SER A 442 33.94 -4.65 -16.83
CA SER A 442 34.46 -5.06 -18.13
C SER A 442 35.42 -3.99 -18.66
N ASP A 443 36.51 -4.40 -19.34
CA ASP A 443 37.29 -3.47 -20.14
C ASP A 443 36.40 -2.90 -21.26
N PRO A 444 36.21 -1.57 -21.37
CA PRO A 444 35.34 -0.95 -22.39
C PRO A 444 35.71 -1.33 -23.84
N SER A 445 36.88 -1.92 -24.07
CA SER A 445 37.32 -2.43 -25.38
C SER A 445 36.92 -3.88 -25.70
N SER A 446 36.37 -4.63 -24.74
CA SER A 446 36.25 -6.11 -24.81
C SER A 446 34.86 -6.67 -25.14
N VAL A 447 33.81 -5.83 -25.20
CA VAL A 447 32.44 -6.27 -25.53
C VAL A 447 31.89 -5.43 -26.69
N PRO A 448 31.44 -6.03 -27.80
CA PRO A 448 30.70 -5.30 -28.83
C PRO A 448 29.52 -4.58 -28.19
N SER A 449 29.36 -3.28 -28.48
CA SER A 449 28.29 -2.44 -27.90
C SER A 449 26.87 -2.94 -28.18
N SER A 450 26.71 -3.91 -29.10
CA SER A 450 25.44 -4.47 -29.55
C SER A 450 25.00 -5.77 -28.85
N SER A 451 25.83 -6.42 -28.03
CA SER A 451 25.48 -7.69 -27.36
C SER A 451 25.29 -7.54 -25.84
N SER A 452 24.36 -8.30 -25.27
CA SER A 452 24.17 -8.36 -23.81
C SER A 452 25.40 -8.96 -23.11
N PRO A 453 25.86 -8.41 -21.97
CA PRO A 453 26.92 -9.02 -21.17
C PRO A 453 26.50 -10.34 -20.51
N LEU A 454 25.21 -10.68 -20.54
CA LEU A 454 24.67 -11.97 -20.07
C LEU A 454 24.73 -13.07 -21.13
N ALA A 455 24.94 -12.74 -22.40
CA ALA A 455 24.94 -13.71 -23.48
C ALA A 455 26.04 -14.78 -23.25
N GLY A 456 25.64 -16.05 -23.23
CA GLY A 456 26.53 -17.19 -23.01
C GLY A 456 26.94 -17.45 -21.56
N LYS A 457 26.67 -16.53 -20.61
CA LYS A 457 26.95 -16.73 -19.18
C LYS A 457 25.94 -17.68 -18.53
N THR A 458 26.35 -18.38 -17.48
CA THR A 458 25.42 -19.09 -16.60
C THR A 458 24.89 -18.15 -15.51
N VAL A 459 23.57 -18.00 -15.46
CA VAL A 459 22.83 -17.25 -14.44
C VAL A 459 22.12 -18.25 -13.53
N VAL A 460 22.50 -18.28 -12.26
CA VAL A 460 21.88 -19.10 -11.22
C VAL A 460 20.87 -18.25 -10.47
N VAL A 461 19.59 -18.54 -10.67
CA VAL A 461 18.46 -17.84 -10.03
C VAL A 461 18.01 -18.64 -8.82
N ILE A 462 18.08 -18.03 -7.64
CA ILE A 462 17.55 -18.61 -6.41
C ILE A 462 16.12 -18.11 -6.22
N GLY A 463 15.16 -19.03 -6.20
CA GLY A 463 13.73 -18.77 -6.06
C GLY A 463 12.97 -18.95 -7.38
N ALA A 464 11.82 -19.61 -7.29
CA ALA A 464 10.90 -19.86 -8.42
C ALA A 464 9.53 -19.15 -8.23
N GLY A 465 9.52 -18.03 -7.49
CA GLY A 465 8.37 -17.14 -7.34
C GLY A 465 8.27 -16.11 -8.47
N GLY A 466 7.33 -15.16 -8.39
CA GLY A 466 7.11 -14.19 -9.47
C GLY A 466 8.34 -13.35 -9.86
N ALA A 467 9.18 -12.96 -8.89
CA ALA A 467 10.45 -12.27 -9.18
C ALA A 467 11.48 -13.20 -9.86
N GLY A 468 11.58 -14.44 -9.39
CA GLY A 468 12.42 -15.48 -10.00
C GLY A 468 12.01 -15.79 -11.43
N LYS A 469 10.71 -15.89 -11.71
CA LYS A 469 10.15 -16.04 -13.06
C LYS A 469 10.56 -14.89 -13.97
N ALA A 470 10.39 -13.64 -13.52
CA ALA A 470 10.74 -12.45 -14.30
C ALA A 470 12.24 -12.38 -14.62
N LEU A 471 13.10 -12.65 -13.63
CA LEU A 471 14.55 -12.62 -13.82
C LEU A 471 15.03 -13.78 -14.70
N ALA A 472 14.52 -15.00 -14.47
CA ALA A 472 14.86 -16.17 -15.28
C ALA A 472 14.47 -15.98 -16.75
N TYR A 473 13.25 -15.50 -17.00
CA TYR A 473 12.78 -15.18 -18.35
C TYR A 473 13.68 -14.11 -19.00
N GLY A 474 13.93 -13.00 -18.30
CA GLY A 474 14.77 -11.92 -18.81
C GLY A 474 16.21 -12.38 -19.11
N ALA A 475 16.80 -13.23 -18.27
CA ALA A 475 18.15 -13.75 -18.47
C ALA A 475 18.23 -14.64 -19.73
N LYS A 476 17.22 -15.49 -19.94
CA LYS A 476 17.08 -16.32 -21.15
C LYS A 476 16.99 -15.45 -22.41
N GLU A 477 16.15 -14.41 -22.41
CA GLU A 477 15.99 -13.51 -23.56
C GLU A 477 17.29 -12.76 -23.90
N LYS A 478 18.18 -12.57 -22.92
CA LYS A 478 19.53 -12.02 -23.12
C LYS A 478 20.57 -13.05 -23.57
N GLY A 479 20.20 -14.31 -23.73
CA GLY A 479 21.05 -15.40 -24.20
C GLY A 479 21.87 -16.10 -23.11
N ALA A 480 21.50 -15.95 -21.83
CA ALA A 480 22.14 -16.67 -20.74
C ALA A 480 21.67 -18.13 -20.67
N LYS A 481 22.53 -19.02 -20.13
CA LYS A 481 22.12 -20.33 -19.64
C LYS A 481 21.55 -20.15 -18.24
N VAL A 482 20.31 -20.56 -17.99
CA VAL A 482 19.64 -20.29 -16.72
C VAL A 482 19.53 -21.57 -15.88
N VAL A 483 19.90 -21.46 -14.61
CA VAL A 483 19.72 -22.51 -13.59
C VAL A 483 18.77 -21.97 -12.52
N ILE A 484 17.75 -22.74 -12.15
CA ILE A 484 16.77 -22.38 -11.13
C ILE A 484 17.00 -23.24 -9.90
N ALA A 485 17.43 -22.62 -8.80
CA ALA A 485 17.56 -23.26 -7.49
C ALA A 485 16.37 -22.85 -6.62
N ASN A 486 15.65 -23.81 -6.05
CA ASN A 486 14.50 -23.49 -5.19
C ASN A 486 14.29 -24.53 -4.08
N ARG A 487 13.74 -24.10 -2.94
CA ARG A 487 13.42 -24.99 -1.81
C ARG A 487 12.40 -26.07 -2.18
N THR A 488 11.39 -25.71 -2.98
CA THR A 488 10.45 -26.67 -3.56
C THR A 488 10.94 -27.01 -4.96
N TYR A 489 11.57 -28.18 -5.12
CA TYR A 489 12.23 -28.58 -6.35
C TYR A 489 11.27 -28.60 -7.55
N GLU A 490 10.02 -29.02 -7.35
CA GLU A 490 9.00 -29.08 -8.41
C GLU A 490 8.76 -27.71 -9.06
N ARG A 491 8.80 -26.62 -8.27
CA ARG A 491 8.68 -25.26 -8.81
C ARG A 491 9.92 -24.84 -9.63
N ALA A 492 11.11 -25.29 -9.23
CA ALA A 492 12.32 -25.05 -10.02
C ALA A 492 12.27 -25.82 -11.35
N LEU A 493 11.77 -27.06 -11.31
CA LEU A 493 11.59 -27.91 -12.48
C LEU A 493 10.59 -27.30 -13.48
N GLU A 494 9.41 -26.92 -13.00
CA GLU A 494 8.38 -26.26 -13.82
C GLU A 494 8.94 -25.01 -14.52
N LEU A 495 9.58 -24.11 -13.78
CA LEU A 495 10.16 -22.91 -14.36
C LEU A 495 11.32 -23.23 -15.33
N ALA A 496 12.20 -24.17 -14.99
CA ALA A 496 13.29 -24.56 -15.85
C ALA A 496 12.79 -25.14 -17.19
N GLU A 497 11.74 -25.97 -17.17
CA GLU A 497 11.13 -26.51 -18.39
C GLU A 497 10.49 -25.40 -19.25
N GLU A 498 9.80 -24.44 -18.64
CA GLU A 498 9.19 -23.30 -19.33
C GLU A 498 10.21 -22.43 -20.07
N ILE A 499 11.36 -22.16 -19.43
CA ILE A 499 12.38 -21.27 -19.99
C ILE A 499 13.51 -22.01 -20.72
N GLY A 500 13.53 -23.35 -20.73
CA GLY A 500 14.61 -24.15 -21.31
C GLY A 500 15.92 -24.10 -20.50
N GLY A 501 15.81 -23.96 -19.18
CA GLY A 501 16.93 -23.95 -18.23
C GLY A 501 17.15 -25.30 -17.55
N ARG A 502 17.90 -25.27 -16.43
CA ARG A 502 18.17 -26.43 -15.57
C ARG A 502 17.59 -26.20 -14.18
N ALA A 503 16.88 -27.18 -13.63
CA ALA A 503 16.46 -27.16 -12.24
C ALA A 503 17.57 -27.65 -11.30
N LEU A 504 17.59 -27.13 -10.09
CA LEU A 504 18.52 -27.47 -9.02
C LEU A 504 17.78 -27.47 -7.67
N SER A 505 18.05 -28.46 -6.83
CA SER A 505 17.61 -28.40 -5.43
C SER A 505 18.38 -27.30 -4.71
N LEU A 506 17.73 -26.56 -3.80
CA LEU A 506 18.44 -25.55 -3.01
C LEU A 506 19.59 -26.16 -2.19
N GLU A 507 19.46 -27.42 -1.77
CA GLU A 507 20.50 -28.15 -1.02
C GLU A 507 21.77 -28.42 -1.85
N ASP A 508 21.63 -28.54 -3.17
CA ASP A 508 22.75 -28.80 -4.08
C ASP A 508 23.48 -27.51 -4.50
N LEU A 509 22.93 -26.33 -4.17
CA LEU A 509 23.43 -25.03 -4.64
C LEU A 509 24.86 -24.75 -4.18
N ASP A 510 25.20 -25.11 -2.94
CA ASP A 510 26.54 -24.90 -2.39
C ASP A 510 27.64 -25.65 -3.16
N ASN A 511 27.29 -26.77 -3.79
CA ASN A 511 28.21 -27.61 -4.57
C ASN A 511 28.08 -27.40 -6.09
N PHE A 512 27.24 -26.46 -6.52
CA PHE A 512 26.96 -26.23 -7.93
C PHE A 512 27.93 -25.19 -8.53
N HIS A 513 28.96 -25.69 -9.22
CA HIS A 513 29.96 -24.85 -9.89
C HIS A 513 30.43 -25.47 -11.23
N PRO A 514 29.53 -25.61 -12.22
CA PRO A 514 29.91 -26.21 -13.51
C PRO A 514 30.96 -25.37 -14.28
N GLU A 515 31.08 -24.08 -13.97
CA GLU A 515 32.08 -23.15 -14.51
C GLU A 515 32.33 -22.03 -13.48
N ASP A 516 33.43 -21.29 -13.64
CA ASP A 516 33.72 -20.08 -12.87
C ASP A 516 33.19 -18.82 -13.59
N GLY A 517 33.00 -17.74 -12.84
CA GLY A 517 32.54 -16.46 -13.40
C GLY A 517 31.05 -16.40 -13.73
N MET A 518 30.26 -17.25 -13.05
CA MET A 518 28.80 -17.27 -13.14
C MET A 518 28.17 -16.01 -12.52
N VAL A 519 26.87 -15.82 -12.73
CA VAL A 519 26.07 -14.76 -12.06
C VAL A 519 25.08 -15.42 -11.11
N LEU A 520 25.08 -15.02 -9.84
CA LEU A 520 24.09 -15.46 -8.86
C LEU A 520 23.01 -14.39 -8.70
N ALA A 521 21.76 -14.78 -8.65
CA ALA A 521 20.63 -13.87 -8.48
C ALA A 521 19.64 -14.41 -7.44
N ASN A 522 19.64 -13.86 -6.23
CA ASN A 522 18.63 -14.17 -5.22
C ASN A 522 17.33 -13.42 -5.51
N THR A 523 16.22 -14.16 -5.59
CA THR A 523 14.86 -13.62 -5.75
C THR A 523 13.90 -14.11 -4.66
N THR A 524 14.44 -14.75 -3.63
CA THR A 524 13.69 -15.16 -2.44
C THR A 524 13.59 -14.02 -1.42
N SER A 525 12.87 -14.24 -0.33
CA SER A 525 12.83 -13.33 0.81
C SER A 525 13.90 -13.61 1.88
N MET A 526 14.82 -14.56 1.65
CA MET A 526 15.90 -14.83 2.61
C MET A 526 16.84 -13.62 2.70
N GLY A 527 17.20 -13.23 3.92
CA GLY A 527 17.99 -12.02 4.18
C GLY A 527 17.16 -10.75 4.32
N MET A 528 15.85 -10.79 4.06
CA MET A 528 14.95 -9.67 4.29
C MET A 528 14.70 -9.49 5.79
N GLN A 529 14.65 -8.24 6.25
CA GLN A 529 14.33 -7.92 7.65
C GLN A 529 13.02 -8.59 8.10
N PRO A 530 12.94 -9.15 9.33
CA PRO A 530 13.95 -9.12 10.39
C PRO A 530 15.05 -10.19 10.27
N ASN A 531 14.99 -11.09 9.29
CA ASN A 531 15.89 -12.25 9.14
C ASN A 531 17.22 -11.88 8.46
N VAL A 532 17.90 -10.86 9.00
CA VAL A 532 19.09 -10.24 8.38
C VAL A 532 20.32 -11.14 8.32
N ASP A 533 20.35 -12.21 9.12
CA ASP A 533 21.43 -13.19 9.19
C ASP A 533 21.19 -14.42 8.30
N GLU A 534 20.05 -14.52 7.62
CA GLU A 534 19.81 -15.58 6.64
C GLU A 534 20.55 -15.28 5.32
N THR A 535 21.08 -16.34 4.70
CA THR A 535 21.67 -16.30 3.35
C THR A 535 21.27 -17.57 2.60
N PRO A 536 21.00 -17.50 1.28
CA PRO A 536 20.52 -18.65 0.53
C PRO A 536 21.64 -19.60 0.05
N ILE A 537 22.91 -19.24 0.24
CA ILE A 537 24.08 -20.02 -0.20
C ILE A 537 25.23 -19.80 0.80
N SER A 538 26.10 -20.80 0.96
CA SER A 538 27.34 -20.69 1.71
C SER A 538 28.32 -19.71 1.07
N LYS A 539 29.02 -18.94 1.92
CA LYS A 539 30.11 -18.05 1.50
C LYS A 539 31.19 -18.76 0.66
N ASP A 540 31.49 -20.02 0.97
CA ASP A 540 32.54 -20.78 0.28
C ASP A 540 32.25 -20.99 -1.22
N ALA A 541 30.97 -21.03 -1.59
CA ALA A 541 30.53 -21.20 -2.97
C ALA A 541 30.58 -19.88 -3.77
N LEU A 542 30.58 -18.72 -3.09
CA LEU A 542 30.50 -17.40 -3.73
C LEU A 542 31.70 -17.09 -4.62
N LYS A 543 32.87 -17.70 -4.37
CA LYS A 543 34.08 -17.55 -5.18
C LYS A 543 33.92 -17.97 -6.66
N HIS A 544 32.90 -18.76 -6.97
CA HIS A 544 32.62 -19.22 -8.34
C HIS A 544 31.77 -18.22 -9.15
N TYR A 545 31.33 -17.12 -8.51
CA TYR A 545 30.46 -16.12 -9.11
C TYR A 545 31.21 -14.81 -9.33
N ALA A 546 31.15 -14.27 -10.54
CA ALA A 546 31.70 -12.95 -10.86
C ALA A 546 30.81 -11.81 -10.35
N LEU A 547 29.49 -12.05 -10.30
CA LEU A 547 28.50 -11.08 -9.84
C LEU A 547 27.43 -11.77 -9.00
N VAL A 548 27.04 -11.12 -7.90
CA VAL A 548 25.95 -11.53 -7.03
C VAL A 548 24.92 -10.41 -6.94
N PHE A 549 23.71 -10.70 -7.38
CA PHE A 549 22.53 -9.85 -7.29
C PHE A 549 21.59 -10.37 -6.20
N ASP A 550 20.98 -9.45 -5.45
CA ASP A 550 19.96 -9.78 -4.46
C ASP A 550 18.75 -8.87 -4.65
N ALA A 551 17.57 -9.43 -4.91
CA ALA A 551 16.33 -8.66 -5.06
C ALA A 551 15.85 -8.05 -3.73
N VAL A 552 16.34 -8.55 -2.59
CA VAL A 552 16.06 -7.96 -1.28
C VAL A 552 16.73 -6.58 -1.19
N TYR A 553 15.95 -5.56 -0.85
CA TYR A 553 16.42 -4.19 -0.68
C TYR A 553 16.24 -3.64 0.75
N THR A 554 15.67 -4.46 1.64
CA THR A 554 15.49 -4.15 3.07
C THR A 554 16.01 -5.33 3.92
N PRO A 555 17.27 -5.29 4.38
CA PRO A 555 18.23 -4.19 4.28
C PRO A 555 18.87 -4.05 2.88
N ARG A 556 19.47 -2.89 2.60
CA ARG A 556 20.16 -2.62 1.32
C ARG A 556 21.38 -3.52 1.09
N ILE A 557 22.11 -3.81 2.18
CA ILE A 557 23.25 -4.74 2.20
C ILE A 557 22.83 -5.94 3.02
N THR A 558 22.43 -7.02 2.34
CA THR A 558 22.09 -8.30 2.97
C THR A 558 23.34 -9.06 3.36
N ARG A 559 23.18 -10.14 4.15
CA ARG A 559 24.27 -11.07 4.42
C ARG A 559 24.88 -11.64 3.14
N LEU A 560 24.05 -12.01 2.17
CA LEU A 560 24.48 -12.51 0.86
C LEU A 560 25.42 -11.51 0.16
N LEU A 561 25.00 -10.25 0.02
CA LEU A 561 25.81 -9.24 -0.66
C LEU A 561 27.11 -8.94 0.09
N ARG A 562 27.07 -8.88 1.42
CA ARG A 562 28.26 -8.68 2.24
C ARG A 562 29.27 -9.82 2.06
N GLU A 563 28.82 -11.07 2.16
CA GLU A 563 29.69 -12.24 1.99
C GLU A 563 30.22 -12.35 0.56
N ALA A 564 29.44 -11.93 -0.45
CA ALA A 564 29.87 -11.91 -1.85
C ALA A 564 30.98 -10.88 -2.12
N GLU A 565 30.86 -9.68 -1.54
CA GLU A 565 31.90 -8.65 -1.61
C GLU A 565 33.21 -9.12 -0.96
N GLU A 566 33.12 -9.79 0.20
CA GLU A 566 34.26 -10.40 0.88
C GLU A 566 34.95 -11.49 0.04
N CYS A 567 34.23 -12.11 -0.90
CA CYS A 567 34.75 -13.09 -1.85
C CYS A 567 35.24 -12.46 -3.17
N GLY A 568 35.20 -11.13 -3.30
CA GLY A 568 35.66 -10.41 -4.50
C GLY A 568 34.67 -10.39 -5.66
N ALA A 569 33.43 -10.84 -5.45
CA ALA A 569 32.38 -10.74 -6.44
C ALA A 569 31.83 -9.30 -6.52
N ILE A 570 31.38 -8.89 -7.70
CA ILE A 570 30.65 -7.63 -7.88
C ILE A 570 29.27 -7.81 -7.25
N THR A 571 28.82 -6.82 -6.48
CA THR A 571 27.52 -6.88 -5.83
C THR A 571 26.54 -5.90 -6.48
N VAL A 572 25.31 -6.37 -6.72
CA VAL A 572 24.20 -5.53 -7.18
C VAL A 572 23.07 -5.61 -6.17
N SER A 573 22.82 -4.49 -5.50
CA SER A 573 21.80 -4.38 -4.45
C SER A 573 20.38 -4.38 -5.02
N GLY A 574 19.42 -4.89 -4.26
CA GLY A 574 18.00 -4.86 -4.61
C GLY A 574 17.45 -3.44 -4.78
N SER A 575 18.09 -2.41 -4.20
CA SER A 575 17.72 -1.02 -4.44
C SER A 575 17.85 -0.65 -5.93
N GLU A 576 18.82 -1.24 -6.62
CA GLU A 576 19.05 -1.01 -8.05
C GLU A 576 17.88 -1.51 -8.90
N MET A 577 17.38 -2.71 -8.60
CA MET A 577 16.17 -3.26 -9.22
C MET A 577 14.94 -2.46 -8.81
N PHE A 578 14.80 -2.15 -7.52
CA PHE A 578 13.63 -1.48 -6.96
C PHE A 578 13.36 -0.12 -7.60
N VAL A 579 14.38 0.71 -7.77
CA VAL A 579 14.22 2.02 -8.42
C VAL A 579 13.85 1.86 -9.88
N ARG A 580 14.52 0.94 -10.60
CA ARG A 580 14.26 0.68 -12.02
C ARG A 580 12.83 0.22 -12.28
N GLN A 581 12.34 -0.75 -11.52
CA GLN A 581 10.96 -1.22 -11.69
C GLN A 581 9.92 -0.14 -11.28
N ALA A 582 10.27 0.75 -10.33
CA ALA A 582 9.33 1.75 -9.80
C ALA A 582 9.08 2.92 -10.76
N TYR A 583 10.11 3.43 -11.46
CA TYR A 583 9.87 4.51 -12.42
C TYR A 583 9.13 4.02 -13.68
N GLU A 584 9.27 2.74 -14.04
CA GLU A 584 8.47 2.13 -15.13
C GLU A 584 7.01 1.99 -14.70
N GLN A 585 6.75 1.62 -13.43
CA GLN A 585 5.40 1.64 -12.86
C GLN A 585 4.79 3.04 -12.87
N PHE A 586 5.58 4.07 -12.55
CA PHE A 586 5.12 5.45 -12.63
C PHE A 586 4.64 5.83 -14.04
N GLU A 587 5.38 5.45 -15.07
CA GLU A 587 4.99 5.71 -16.46
C GLU A 587 3.68 4.99 -16.80
N ILE A 588 3.53 3.73 -16.39
CA ILE A 588 2.28 2.98 -16.56
C ILE A 588 1.10 3.65 -15.82
N PHE A 589 1.31 4.07 -14.58
CA PHE A 589 0.24 4.63 -13.73
C PHE A 589 -0.23 6.02 -14.17
N THR A 590 0.67 6.83 -14.70
CA THR A 590 0.44 8.26 -14.97
C THR A 590 0.29 8.56 -16.46
N GLY A 591 0.84 7.71 -17.34
CA GLY A 591 1.00 8.00 -18.76
C GLY A 591 2.06 9.07 -19.06
N LEU A 592 2.80 9.54 -18.05
CA LEU A 592 3.90 10.50 -18.19
C LEU A 592 5.23 9.76 -18.36
N PRO A 593 6.22 10.32 -19.08
CA PRO A 593 7.54 9.71 -19.21
C PRO A 593 8.18 9.43 -17.85
N ALA A 594 8.80 8.26 -17.69
CA ALA A 594 9.47 7.85 -16.46
C ALA A 594 10.58 8.85 -16.05
N PRO A 595 10.47 9.54 -14.90
CA PRO A 595 11.46 10.52 -14.46
C PRO A 595 12.60 9.81 -13.71
N LYS A 596 13.47 9.12 -14.45
CA LYS A 596 14.48 8.20 -13.91
C LYS A 596 15.39 8.86 -12.88
N GLU A 597 15.97 10.01 -13.20
CA GLU A 597 16.89 10.75 -12.32
C GLU A 597 16.22 11.16 -11.02
N LEU A 598 14.95 11.57 -11.08
CA LEU A 598 14.17 11.94 -9.90
C LEU A 598 13.98 10.75 -8.96
N TYR A 599 13.66 9.57 -9.49
CA TYR A 599 13.49 8.37 -8.67
C TYR A 599 14.79 7.98 -7.94
N TRP A 600 15.95 8.10 -8.59
CA TRP A 600 17.25 7.91 -7.95
C TRP A 600 17.52 8.94 -6.85
N GLN A 601 17.22 10.21 -7.10
CA GLN A 601 17.36 11.28 -6.11
C GLN A 601 16.46 11.05 -4.88
N ILE A 602 15.21 10.64 -5.10
CA ILE A 602 14.26 10.34 -4.03
C ILE A 602 14.79 9.18 -3.18
N MET A 603 15.15 8.05 -3.80
CA MET A 603 15.61 6.86 -3.08
C MET A 603 16.94 7.09 -2.33
N SER A 604 17.77 8.02 -2.80
CA SER A 604 18.99 8.41 -2.09
C SER A 604 18.72 9.31 -0.88
N LYS A 605 17.66 10.11 -0.91
CA LYS A 605 17.35 11.13 0.11
C LYS A 605 16.42 10.61 1.21
N TYR A 606 15.52 9.69 0.88
CA TYR A 606 14.46 9.14 1.73
C TYR A 606 14.61 7.61 1.85
#